data_AF-A0A1Q7EF15-F1
#
_entry.id   AF-A0A1Q7EF15-F1
#
_cell.length_a   1.000
_cell.length_b   1.000
_cell.length_c   1.000
_cell.angle_alpha   90.00
_cell.angle_beta   90.00
_cell.angle_gamma   90.00
#
_symmetry.space_group_name_H-M   'P 1'
#
loop_
_entity.id
_entity.type
_entity.pdbx_description
1 polymer ?
#
loop_
_entity_poly.entity_id
_entity_poly.type
_entity_poly.pdbx_seq_one_letter_code
_entity_poly.pdbx_strand_id
1 'polypeptide(L)'
;MGNVERCDKTLPVNEMIFYVRRDARLRERWTTDLEGLCREFGLSRPEYEALRDKDVRRLNEMGVHQYLIPQILRLFYGAALNANTHPALEAYQRAFPEETAKAFALAERLERRTRS
;
A
#
# COMPACT_ATOMS: atom_id res chain seq x y z
N MET A 1 12.15 14.94 -3.23
CA MET A 1 13.04 13.92 -2.64
C MET A 1 12.26 12.61 -2.60
N GLY A 2 12.69 11.59 -3.35
CA GLY A 2 11.89 10.37 -3.56
C GLY A 2 11.95 9.44 -2.35
N ASN A 3 10.84 8.75 -2.05
CA ASN A 3 10.67 7.81 -0.92
C ASN A 3 11.64 6.60 -0.90
N VAL A 4 12.62 6.52 -1.81
CA VAL A 4 13.57 5.40 -1.88
C VAL A 4 14.53 5.41 -0.69
N GLU A 5 14.92 6.58 -0.19
CA GLU A 5 15.90 6.73 0.90
C GLU A 5 15.33 6.44 2.30
N ARG A 6 14.00 6.29 2.45
CA ARG A 6 13.32 6.06 3.73
C ARG A 6 12.98 4.59 4.00
N CYS A 7 13.36 3.68 3.11
CA CYS A 7 13.08 2.26 3.31
C CYS A 7 13.94 1.69 4.45
N ASP A 8 13.29 1.22 5.51
CA ASP A 8 13.95 0.42 6.53
C ASP A 8 13.96 -1.04 6.08
N LYS A 9 15.16 -1.57 5.80
CA LYS A 9 15.35 -2.93 5.28
C LYS A 9 15.20 -4.01 6.34
N THR A 10 15.13 -3.63 7.61
CA THR A 10 15.02 -4.55 8.76
C THR A 10 13.59 -4.75 9.24
N LEU A 11 12.64 -3.97 8.71
CA LEU A 11 11.23 -4.08 9.07
C LEU A 11 10.64 -5.46 8.74
N PRO A 12 10.08 -6.17 9.73
CA PRO A 12 9.41 -7.46 9.53
C PRO A 12 8.30 -7.44 8.48
N VAL A 13 7.54 -6.34 8.38
CA VAL A 13 6.51 -6.21 7.34
C VAL A 13 7.06 -6.30 5.91
N ASN A 14 8.28 -5.80 5.65
CA ASN A 14 8.86 -5.87 4.32
C ASN A 14 9.17 -7.32 3.92
N GLU A 15 9.71 -8.10 4.88
CA GLU A 15 9.97 -9.53 4.70
C GLU A 15 8.67 -10.34 4.58
N MET A 16 7.70 -10.11 5.47
CA MET A 16 6.42 -10.83 5.47
C MET A 16 5.71 -10.71 4.11
N ILE A 17 5.65 -9.51 3.53
CA ILE A 17 4.96 -9.29 2.26
C ILE A 17 5.65 -10.00 1.10
N PHE A 18 6.97 -10.17 1.13
CA PHE A 18 7.69 -10.96 0.13
C PHE A 18 7.23 -12.42 0.13
N TYR A 19 7.03 -13.02 1.30
CA TYR A 19 6.55 -14.41 1.44
C TYR A 19 5.06 -14.55 1.16
N VAL A 20 4.23 -13.67 1.76
CA VAL A 20 2.77 -13.70 1.58
C VAL A 20 2.39 -13.64 0.12
N ARG A 21 3.06 -12.85 -0.71
CA ARG A 21 2.73 -12.75 -2.14
C ARG A 21 3.01 -14.02 -2.96
N ARG A 22 3.76 -14.98 -2.43
CA ARG A 22 4.23 -16.17 -3.16
C ARG A 22 3.65 -17.48 -2.65
N ASP A 23 3.08 -17.48 -1.46
CA ASP A 23 2.52 -18.67 -0.83
C ASP A 23 0.99 -18.55 -0.73
N ALA A 24 0.26 -19.57 -1.23
CA ALA A 24 -1.19 -19.56 -1.21
C ALA A 24 -1.77 -19.68 0.22
N ARG A 25 -1.13 -20.45 1.10
CA ARG A 25 -1.55 -20.63 2.49
C ARG A 25 -1.33 -19.34 3.29
N LEU A 26 -0.21 -18.65 3.06
CA LEU A 26 0.01 -17.35 3.70
C LEU A 26 -0.98 -16.29 3.20
N ARG A 27 -1.40 -16.32 1.92
CA ARG A 27 -2.48 -15.43 1.43
C ARG A 27 -3.83 -15.77 2.01
N GLU A 28 -4.13 -17.04 2.22
CA GLU A 28 -5.36 -17.46 2.90
C GLU A 28 -5.35 -16.91 4.34
N ARG A 29 -4.25 -17.12 5.07
CA ARG A 29 -4.07 -16.59 6.43
C ARG A 29 -4.09 -15.08 6.52
N TRP A 30 -3.60 -14.36 5.52
CA TRP A 30 -3.74 -12.91 5.46
C TRP A 30 -5.20 -12.45 5.59
N THR A 31 -6.13 -13.26 5.08
CA THR A 31 -7.57 -12.96 5.11
C THR A 31 -8.25 -13.51 6.36
N THR A 32 -7.84 -14.68 6.85
CA THR A 32 -8.51 -15.39 7.95
C THR A 32 -7.89 -15.16 9.33
N ASP A 33 -6.61 -14.81 9.40
CA ASP A 33 -5.81 -14.65 10.62
C ASP A 33 -4.63 -13.67 10.39
N LEU A 34 -4.95 -12.40 10.12
CA LEU A 34 -3.91 -11.39 9.88
C LEU A 34 -3.03 -11.15 11.13
N GLU A 35 -3.63 -11.09 12.32
CA GLU A 35 -2.89 -10.80 13.56
C GLU A 35 -1.93 -11.94 13.94
N GLY A 36 -2.38 -13.19 13.85
CA GLY A 36 -1.52 -14.36 14.09
C GLY A 36 -0.38 -14.43 13.08
N LEU A 37 -0.66 -14.17 11.80
CA LEU A 37 0.36 -14.08 10.76
C LEU A 37 1.39 -12.98 11.05
N CYS A 38 0.93 -11.77 11.40
CA CYS A 38 1.83 -10.66 11.73
C CYS A 38 2.74 -11.00 12.92
N ARG A 39 2.18 -11.63 13.96
CA ARG A 39 2.94 -12.05 15.15
C ARG A 39 4.00 -13.10 14.82
N GLU A 40 3.71 -14.05 13.95
CA GLU A 40 4.69 -15.08 13.54
C GLU A 40 5.89 -14.51 12.79
N PHE A 41 5.68 -13.47 11.99
CA PHE A 41 6.76 -12.73 11.33
C PHE A 41 7.46 -11.74 12.26
N GLY A 42 7.01 -11.57 13.51
CA GLY A 42 7.63 -10.67 14.47
C GLY A 42 7.26 -9.19 14.29
N LEU A 43 6.15 -8.89 13.61
CA LEU A 43 5.68 -7.52 13.48
C LEU A 43 5.35 -6.93 14.85
N SER A 44 5.78 -5.70 15.05
CA SER A 44 5.38 -4.90 16.19
C SER A 44 3.89 -4.54 16.14
N ARG A 45 3.32 -4.16 17.30
CA ARG A 45 1.93 -3.70 17.38
C ARG A 45 1.65 -2.51 16.44
N PRO A 46 2.51 -1.48 16.34
CA PRO A 46 2.35 -0.41 15.36
C PRO A 46 2.28 -0.87 13.90
N GLU A 47 3.15 -1.82 13.50
CA GLU A 47 3.13 -2.35 12.13
C GLU A 47 1.82 -3.08 11.83
N TYR A 48 1.36 -3.92 12.76
CA TYR A 48 0.08 -4.61 12.66
C TYR A 48 -1.10 -3.63 12.51
N GLU A 49 -1.16 -2.59 13.35
CA GLU A 49 -2.20 -1.57 13.28
C GLU A 49 -2.20 -0.86 11.92
N ALA A 50 -1.02 -0.42 11.47
CA ALA A 50 -0.86 0.25 10.18
C ALA A 50 -1.34 -0.63 9.00
N LEU A 51 -1.04 -1.95 9.04
CA LEU A 51 -1.54 -2.90 8.05
C LEU A 51 -3.06 -3.09 8.13
N ARG A 52 -3.58 -3.40 9.33
CA ARG A 52 -5.01 -3.64 9.58
C ARG A 52 -5.85 -2.47 9.05
N ASP A 53 -5.43 -1.25 9.39
CA ASP A 53 -6.11 0.00 9.05
C ASP A 53 -5.80 0.50 7.64
N LYS A 54 -4.87 -0.16 6.94
CA LYS A 54 -4.46 0.18 5.56
C LYS A 54 -3.93 1.61 5.49
N ASP A 55 -3.26 2.03 6.55
CA ASP A 55 -2.73 3.38 6.72
C ASP A 55 -1.44 3.52 5.91
N VAL A 56 -1.61 3.86 4.64
CA VAL A 56 -0.50 4.08 3.70
C VAL A 56 0.49 5.11 4.21
N ARG A 57 0.01 6.15 4.91
CA ARG A 57 0.90 7.19 5.43
C ARG A 57 1.78 6.63 6.53
N ARG A 58 1.18 5.97 7.53
CA ARG A 58 1.91 5.35 8.64
C ARG A 58 2.87 4.27 8.16
N LEU A 59 2.49 3.46 7.16
CA LEU A 59 3.40 2.48 6.54
C LEU A 59 4.61 3.16 5.85
N ASN A 60 4.40 4.25 5.11
CA ASN A 60 5.53 4.99 4.52
C ASN A 60 6.42 5.65 5.57
N GLU A 61 5.84 6.22 6.62
CA GLU A 61 6.57 6.86 7.73
C GLU A 61 7.39 5.85 8.53
N MET A 62 6.89 4.62 8.71
CA MET A 62 7.63 3.51 9.32
C MET A 62 8.84 3.07 8.49
N GLY A 63 8.82 3.32 7.17
CA GLY A 63 9.87 2.89 6.26
C GLY A 63 9.54 1.61 5.49
N VAL A 64 8.25 1.26 5.38
CA VAL A 64 7.81 0.19 4.47
C VAL A 64 8.21 0.55 3.05
N HIS A 65 8.77 -0.42 2.32
CA HIS A 65 9.27 -0.17 0.99
C HIS A 65 8.12 0.28 0.06
N GLN A 66 8.26 1.43 -0.61
CA GLN A 66 7.20 2.03 -1.43
C GLN A 66 6.58 1.09 -2.49
N TYR A 67 7.39 0.23 -3.14
CA TYR A 67 6.89 -0.80 -4.07
C TYR A 67 6.00 -1.88 -3.43
N LEU A 68 6.12 -2.11 -2.13
CA LEU A 68 5.29 -3.07 -1.40
C LEU A 68 3.92 -2.48 -1.03
N ILE A 69 3.80 -1.16 -0.88
CA ILE A 69 2.53 -0.51 -0.53
C ILE A 69 1.40 -0.88 -1.50
N PRO A 70 1.52 -0.71 -2.84
CA PRO A 70 0.47 -1.16 -3.76
C PRO A 70 0.17 -2.66 -3.68
N GLN A 71 1.15 -3.48 -3.29
CA GLN A 71 0.99 -4.93 -3.18
C GLN A 71 0.22 -5.31 -1.92
N ILE A 72 0.51 -4.65 -0.79
CA ILE A 72 -0.25 -4.76 0.46
C ILE A 72 -1.72 -4.41 0.21
N LEU A 73 -1.98 -3.29 -0.48
CA LEU A 73 -3.35 -2.87 -0.79
C LEU A 73 -4.08 -3.90 -1.66
N ARG A 74 -3.41 -4.50 -2.65
CA ARG A 74 -3.99 -5.59 -3.46
C ARG A 74 -4.31 -6.85 -2.66
N LEU A 75 -3.54 -7.16 -1.62
CA LEU A 75 -3.87 -8.28 -0.73
C LEU A 75 -5.16 -8.02 0.07
N PHE A 76 -5.50 -6.76 0.36
CA PHE A 76 -6.74 -6.41 1.08
C PHE A 76 -7.97 -6.24 0.20
N TYR A 77 -7.82 -5.57 -0.95
CA TYR A 77 -8.96 -5.23 -1.81
C TYR A 77 -9.19 -6.24 -2.93
N GLY A 78 -8.39 -7.30 -2.97
CA GLY A 78 -8.39 -8.27 -4.06
C GLY A 78 -7.62 -7.79 -5.28
N ALA A 79 -7.27 -8.74 -6.14
CA ALA A 79 -6.63 -8.49 -7.42
C ALA A 79 -7.65 -8.18 -8.52
N ALA A 80 -8.61 -7.26 -8.27
CA ALA A 80 -9.43 -6.75 -9.36
C ALA A 80 -8.57 -5.80 -10.22
N LEU A 81 -7.78 -6.49 -11.05
CA LEU A 81 -7.21 -6.11 -12.31
C LEU A 81 -6.11 -5.05 -12.25
N ASN A 82 -5.12 -5.23 -13.13
CA ASN A 82 -4.23 -4.18 -13.60
C ASN A 82 -5.00 -3.11 -14.40
N ALA A 83 -6.19 -2.72 -13.94
CA ALA A 83 -6.97 -1.61 -14.44
C ALA A 83 -6.78 -0.45 -13.45
N ASN A 84 -6.32 0.69 -13.97
CA ASN A 84 -6.07 1.93 -13.22
C ASN A 84 -7.37 2.58 -12.66
N THR A 85 -8.35 1.80 -12.22
CA THR A 85 -9.70 2.27 -11.84
C THR A 85 -10.21 1.69 -10.51
N HIS A 86 -9.33 1.13 -9.66
CA HIS A 86 -9.72 0.36 -8.47
C HIS A 86 -9.65 1.16 -7.14
N PRO A 87 -10.42 0.81 -6.07
CA PRO A 87 -10.38 1.30 -4.68
C PRO A 87 -9.01 1.63 -4.03
N ALA A 88 -7.90 1.16 -4.62
CA ALA A 88 -6.58 1.63 -4.26
C ALA A 88 -6.41 3.14 -4.50
N LEU A 89 -7.05 3.70 -5.54
CA LEU A 89 -7.07 5.13 -5.81
C LEU A 89 -7.79 5.90 -4.70
N GLU A 90 -8.88 5.37 -4.15
CA GLU A 90 -9.57 5.96 -3.00
C GLU A 90 -8.68 5.94 -1.75
N ALA A 91 -7.89 4.88 -1.54
CA ALA A 91 -6.94 4.82 -0.44
C ALA A 91 -5.86 5.92 -0.56
N TYR A 92 -5.32 6.15 -1.76
CA TYR A 92 -4.39 7.24 -2.02
C TYR A 92 -5.05 8.62 -1.89
N GLN A 93 -6.28 8.79 -2.37
CA GLN A 93 -7.06 10.02 -2.21
C GLN A 93 -7.27 10.38 -0.74
N ARG A 94 -7.60 9.39 0.09
CA ARG A 94 -7.80 9.58 1.53
C ARG A 94 -6.49 9.95 2.23
N ALA A 95 -5.37 9.33 1.86
CA ALA A 95 -4.09 9.56 2.51
C ALA A 95 -3.41 10.89 2.08
N PHE A 96 -3.64 11.33 0.84
CA PHE A 96 -3.00 12.49 0.20
C PHE A 96 -4.01 13.33 -0.58
N PRO A 97 -4.96 13.99 0.12
CA PRO A 97 -6.06 14.69 -0.54
C PRO A 97 -5.59 15.90 -1.37
N GLU A 98 -4.61 16.65 -0.88
CA GLU A 98 -4.11 17.85 -1.58
C GLU A 98 -3.32 17.50 -2.85
N GLU A 99 -2.45 16.50 -2.75
CA GLU A 99 -1.64 16.02 -3.88
C GLU A 99 -2.54 15.41 -4.96
N THR A 100 -3.58 14.70 -4.54
CA THR A 100 -4.57 14.15 -5.46
C THR A 100 -5.35 15.26 -6.17
N ALA A 101 -5.79 16.29 -5.45
CA ALA A 101 -6.46 17.45 -6.05
C ALA A 101 -5.57 18.18 -7.07
N LYS A 102 -4.28 18.38 -6.74
CA LYS A 102 -3.28 18.97 -7.65
C LYS A 102 -3.07 18.10 -8.90
N ALA A 103 -3.00 16.78 -8.73
CA ALA A 103 -2.84 15.84 -9.85
C ALA A 103 -4.05 15.87 -10.80
N PHE A 104 -5.27 15.92 -10.27
CA PHE A 104 -6.48 16.03 -11.09
C PHE A 104 -6.57 17.36 -11.84
N ALA A 105 -6.26 18.49 -11.18
CA ALA A 105 -6.24 19.80 -11.81
C ALA A 105 -5.21 19.88 -12.96
N LEU A 106 -4.05 19.24 -12.78
CA LEU A 106 -3.03 19.15 -13.82
C LEU A 106 -3.50 18.29 -15.01
N ALA A 107 -4.10 17.13 -14.75
CA ALA A 107 -4.64 16.25 -15.78
C ALA A 107 -5.69 16.98 -16.65
N GLU A 108 -6.64 17.66 -16.01
CA GLU A 108 -7.68 18.44 -16.71
C GLU A 108 -7.09 19.58 -17.55
N ARG A 109 -6.01 20.23 -17.08
CA ARG A 109 -5.29 21.25 -17.86
C ARG A 109 -4.56 20.67 -19.07
N LEU A 110 -4.04 19.45 -18.96
CA LEU A 110 -3.35 18.78 -20.06
C LEU A 110 -4.37 18.31 -21.12
N GLU A 111 -5.49 17.71 -20.70
CA GLU A 111 -6.56 17.30 -21.63
C GLU A 111 -7.15 18.48 -22.43
N ARG A 112 -7.33 19.63 -21.78
CA ARG A 112 -7.76 20.87 -22.46
C ARG A 112 -6.76 21.37 -23.50
N ARG A 113 -5.45 21.13 -23.32
CA ARG A 113 -4.42 21.50 -24.29
C ARG A 113 -4.33 20.55 -25.47
N THR A 114 -4.62 19.26 -25.26
CA THR A 114 -4.57 18.24 -26.33
C THR A 114 -5.80 18.28 -27.25
N ARG A 115 -6.91 18.90 -26.80
CA ARG A 115 -8.15 19.09 -27.58
C ARG A 115 -8.24 20.42 -28.32
N SER A 116 -7.25 21.31 -28.18
CA SER A 116 -7.13 22.59 -28.90
C SER A 116 -6.08 22.48 -30.00
#